data_AF-A0A7W9T3S7-F1
#
_entry.id   AF-A0A7W9T3S7-F1
#
_cell.length_a   1.000
_cell.length_b   1.000
_cell.length_c   1.000
_cell.angle_alpha   90.00
_cell.angle_beta   90.00
_cell.angle_gamma   90.00
#
_symmetry.space_group_name_H-M   'P 1'
#
loop_
_entity.id
_entity.type
_entity.pdbx_description
1 polymer ?
#
loop_
_entity_poly.entity_id
_entity_poly.type
_entity_poly.pdbx_seq_one_letter_code
_entity_poly.pdbx_strand_id
1 'polypeptide(L)' 'MQATKLQSKTCSVSISGSGNCRVQATERLEASIVGSGDVFVTGNPQVKSSVVGSGRVHRE' A
#
# COMPACT_ATOMS: atom_id res chain seq x y z
N MET A 1 -15.72 -5.69 6.58
CA MET A 1 -15.55 -6.06 5.15
C MET A 1 -14.07 -6.07 4.84
N GLN A 2 -13.45 -7.24 4.70
CA GLN A 2 -12.09 -7.38 4.19
C GLN A 2 -12.19 -7.50 2.67
N ALA A 3 -11.61 -6.57 1.92
CA ALA A 3 -11.59 -6.61 0.45
C ALA A 3 -10.48 -7.56 -0.02
N THR A 4 -10.63 -8.86 0.24
CA THR A 4 -9.54 -9.85 0.14
C THR A 4 -9.26 -10.36 -1.28
N LYS A 5 -9.47 -9.58 -2.35
CA LYS A 5 -9.14 -10.02 -3.73
C LYS A 5 -9.23 -8.94 -4.83
N LEU A 6 -8.88 -7.69 -4.52
CA LEU A 6 -8.77 -6.69 -5.58
C LEU A 6 -7.39 -6.83 -6.26
N GLN A 7 -7.26 -7.77 -7.20
CA GLN A 7 -6.15 -7.75 -8.16
C GLN A 7 -6.36 -6.52 -9.05
N SER A 8 -5.68 -5.44 -8.72
CA SER A 8 -5.75 -4.22 -9.50
C SER A 8 -4.42 -4.04 -10.22
N LYS A 9 -4.47 -3.76 -11.53
CA LYS A 9 -3.25 -3.42 -12.29
C LYS A 9 -2.54 -2.21 -11.66
N THR A 10 -3.34 -1.21 -11.31
CA THR A 10 -2.92 -0.01 -10.60
C THR A 10 -3.67 0.07 -9.27
N CYS A 11 -2.97 0.29 -8.18
CA CYS A 11 -3.56 0.41 -6.86
C CYS A 11 -3.07 1.69 -6.17
N SER A 12 -3.99 2.43 -5.55
CA SER A 12 -3.67 3.63 -4.77
C SER A 12 -4.11 3.42 -3.33
N VAL A 13 -3.19 3.61 -2.39
CA VAL A 13 -3.40 3.39 -0.96
C VAL A 13 -3.08 4.69 -0.22
N SER A 14 -4.04 5.19 0.55
CA SER A 14 -3.84 6.33 1.45
C SER A 14 -4.12 5.91 2.87
N ILE A 15 -3.12 6.01 3.74
CA ILE A 15 -3.23 5.74 5.17
C ILE A 15 -3.07 7.06 5.91
N SER A 16 -4.04 7.38 6.76
CA SER A 16 -3.98 8.52 7.68
C SER A 16 -4.16 7.99 9.11
N GLY A 17 -3.10 8.08 9.92
CA GLY A 17 -3.04 7.56 11.30
C GLY A 17 -2.25 6.26 11.43
N SER A 18 -2.76 5.33 12.24
CA SER A 18 -2.21 3.99 12.45
C SER A 18 -3.14 2.95 11.84
N GLY A 19 -2.65 2.23 10.83
CA GLY A 19 -3.44 1.22 10.13
C GLY A 19 -2.58 0.44 9.15
N ASN A 20 -2.90 -0.83 8.97
CA ASN A 20 -2.14 -1.73 8.10
C ASN A 20 -3.00 -2.11 6.89
N CYS A 21 -2.43 -2.00 5.70
CA CYS A 21 -3.15 -2.25 4.45
C CYS A 21 -2.42 -3.30 3.62
N ARG A 22 -3.12 -4.35 3.17
CA ARG A 22 -2.57 -5.36 2.25
C ARG A 22 -3.22 -5.18 0.87
N VAL A 23 -2.39 -5.04 -0.16
CA VAL A 23 -2.84 -4.86 -1.55
C VAL A 23 -2.06 -5.76 -2.49
N GLN A 24 -2.67 -6.07 -3.63
CA GLN A 24 -2.02 -6.80 -4.71
C GLN A 24 -2.06 -5.94 -5.97
N ALA A 25 -0.88 -5.63 -6.50
CA ALA A 25 -0.74 -4.84 -7.71
C ALA A 25 0.33 -5.42 -8.62
N THR A 26 0.05 -5.45 -9.92
CA THR A 26 0.94 -6.07 -10.91
C THR A 26 1.67 -5.07 -11.79
N GLU A 27 1.13 -3.85 -11.97
CA GLU A 27 1.75 -2.82 -12.81
C GLU A 27 2.24 -1.63 -11.97
N ARG A 28 1.37 -1.01 -11.17
CA ARG A 28 1.71 0.20 -10.40
C ARG A 28 1.05 0.24 -9.02
N LEU A 29 1.80 0.65 -7.99
CA LEU A 29 1.30 0.97 -6.66
C LEU A 29 1.65 2.41 -6.31
N GLU A 30 0.67 3.18 -5.87
CA GLU A 30 0.88 4.50 -5.27
C GLU A 30 0.46 4.46 -3.80
N ALA A 31 1.40 4.67 -2.89
CA ALA A 31 1.16 4.58 -1.45
C ALA A 31 1.46 5.93 -0.78
N SER A 32 0.45 6.55 -0.17
CA SER A 32 0.59 7.75 0.64
C SER A 32 0.31 7.41 2.10
N ILE A 33 1.34 7.48 2.93
CA ILE A 33 1.25 7.13 4.35
C ILE A 33 1.52 8.39 5.16
N VAL A 34 0.54 8.80 5.96
CA VAL A 34 0.68 9.92 6.90
C VAL A 34 0.42 9.36 8.31
N GLY A 35 1.49 9.12 9.07
CA GLY A 35 1.45 8.50 10.40
C GLY A 35 2.36 7.28 10.54
N SER A 36 1.84 6.23 11.16
CA SER A 36 2.61 5.04 11.59
C SER A 36 2.05 3.73 11.02
N GLY A 37 1.32 3.80 9.91
CA GLY A 37 0.73 2.63 9.27
C GLY A 37 1.64 1.96 8.25
N ASP A 38 1.43 0.66 8.01
CA ASP A 38 2.22 -0.15 7.09
C ASP A 38 1.41 -0.62 5.88
N VAL A 39 2.02 -0.60 4.69
CA VAL A 39 1.42 -1.10 3.44
C VAL A 39 2.19 -2.33 2.98
N PHE A 40 1.48 -3.43 2.76
CA PHE A 40 2.04 -4.67 2.24
C PHE A 40 1.55 -4.89 0.82
N VAL A 41 2.48 -5.02 -0.14
CA VAL A 41 2.15 -5.22 -1.55
C VAL A 41 2.75 -6.51 -2.10
N THR A 42 1.93 -7.24 -2.88
CA THR A 42 2.33 -8.43 -3.65
C THR A 42 2.17 -8.17 -5.16
N GLY A 43 2.98 -8.82 -6.00
CA GLY A 43 2.84 -8.78 -7.48
C GLY A 43 3.88 -7.96 -8.25
N ASN A 44 4.96 -7.51 -7.59
CA ASN A 44 6.07 -6.74 -8.19
C ASN A 44 5.65 -5.52 -9.06
N PRO A 45 4.78 -4.62 -8.58
CA PRO A 45 4.44 -3.40 -9.31
C PRO A 45 5.56 -2.36 -9.19
N GLN A 46 5.52 -1.34 -10.04
CA GLN A 46 6.24 -0.08 -9.86
C GLN A 46 5.67 0.65 -8.63
N VAL A 47 6.44 0.73 -7.54
CA VAL A 47 6.01 1.33 -6.28
C VAL A 47 6.42 2.81 -6.22
N LYS A 48 5.44 3.70 -6.03
CA LYS A 48 5.66 5.10 -5.69
C LYS A 48 5.08 5.35 -4.30
N SER A 49 5.94 5.56 -3.31
CA SER A 49 5.53 5.75 -1.92
C SER A 49 5.93 7.13 -1.41
N SER A 50 4.98 7.85 -0.82
CA SER A 50 5.21 9.07 -0.06
C SER A 50 4.85 8.79 1.40
N VAL A 51 5.85 8.80 2.27
CA VAL A 51 5.68 8.52 3.69
C VAL A 51 6.04 9.76 4.49
N VAL A 52 5.09 10.20 5.32
CA VAL A 52 5.25 11.28 6.30
C VAL A 52 5.00 10.70 7.69
N GLY A 53 6.06 10.40 8.43
CA GLY A 53 6.01 9.75 9.75
C GLY A 53 6.91 8.54 9.84
N SER A 54 6.42 7.46 10.48
CA SER A 54 7.19 6.23 10.77
C SER A 54 6.70 4.99 10.05
N GLY A 55 5.64 5.09 9.24
CA GLY A 55 5.10 3.97 8.48
C GLY A 55 6.04 3.44 7.40
N ARG A 56 5.80 2.24 6.89
CA ARG A 56 6.62 1.62 5.85
C ARG A 56 5.81 0.89 4.78
N VAL A 57 6.41 0.76 3.59
CA VAL A 57 5.88 -0.08 2.52
C VAL A 57 6.72 -1.35 2.44
N HIS A 58 6.09 -2.49 2.70
CA HIS A 58 6.65 -3.82 2.62
C HIS A 58 6.26 -4.47 1.29
N ARG A 59 7.23 -5.06 0.61
CA ARG A 59 7.01 -5.87 -0.60
C ARG A 59 7.11 -7.34 -0.19
N GLU A 60 6.07 -8.11 -0.50
CA GLU A 60 6.00 -9.56 -0.33
C GLU A 60 6.09 -10.30 -1.66
#